data_AF-A0A7J3XFQ3-F1
#
_entry.id   AF-A0A7J3XFQ3-F1
#
_cell.length_a   1.000
_cell.length_b   1.000
_cell.length_c   1.000
_cell.angle_alpha   90.00
_cell.angle_beta   90.00
_cell.angle_gamma   90.00
#
_symmetry.space_group_name_H-M   'P 1'
#
loop_
_entity.id
_entity.type
_entity.pdbx_description
1 polymer ?
#
loop_
_entity_poly.entity_id
_entity_poly.type
_entity_poly.pdbx_seq_one_letter_code
_entity_poly.pdbx_strand_id
1 'polypeptide(L)'
;MSVEQRILRYLRENPGATPRAIADALGISLAQVRVALNRLRDSGYVTRIPGGGYYARASPGSDAAPEVERAPPTPAPGGAPDTLKELEGEIRELRQRLEKLEKEVRELR
;
A
#
# COMPACT_ATOMS: atom_id res chain seq x y z
N MET A 1 18.47 0.29 -7.93
CA MET A 1 17.07 0.00 -7.53
C MET A 1 16.29 -0.38 -8.77
N SER A 2 15.49 -1.45 -8.70
CA SER A 2 14.63 -1.84 -9.83
C SER A 2 13.44 -0.88 -9.96
N VAL A 3 12.79 -0.90 -11.14
CA VAL A 3 11.59 -0.09 -11.41
C VAL A 3 10.45 -0.50 -10.46
N GLU A 4 10.31 -1.80 -10.20
CA GLU A 4 9.31 -2.37 -9.31
C GLU A 4 9.46 -1.86 -7.87
N GLN A 5 10.69 -1.84 -7.34
CA GLN A 5 10.98 -1.33 -6.00
C GLN A 5 10.67 0.17 -5.87
N ARG A 6 10.96 0.96 -6.91
CA ARG A 6 10.62 2.39 -6.94
C ARG A 6 9.10 2.60 -6.93
N ILE A 7 8.36 1.81 -7.69
CA ILE A 7 6.89 1.85 -7.72
C ILE A 7 6.30 1.45 -6.37
N LEU A 8 6.78 0.37 -5.74
CA LEU A 8 6.29 -0.05 -4.43
C LEU A 8 6.54 0.99 -3.36
N ARG A 9 7.72 1.63 -3.34
CA ARG A 9 8.00 2.73 -2.42
C ARG A 9 7.03 3.88 -2.63
N TYR A 10 6.87 4.31 -3.88
CA TYR A 10 5.97 5.41 -4.23
C TYR A 10 4.52 5.12 -3.84
N LEU A 11 4.05 3.88 -4.03
CA LEU A 11 2.70 3.45 -3.67
C LEU A 11 2.47 3.30 -2.15
N ARG A 12 3.53 3.11 -1.36
CA ARG A 12 3.44 3.16 0.11
C ARG A 12 3.26 4.59 0.60
N GLU A 13 3.92 5.54 -0.05
CA GLU A 13 3.81 6.97 0.26
C GLU A 13 2.51 7.58 -0.31
N ASN A 14 2.02 7.05 -1.44
CA ASN A 14 0.86 7.55 -2.19
C ASN A 14 -0.11 6.40 -2.54
N PRO A 15 -0.85 5.85 -1.56
CA PRO A 15 -1.84 4.83 -1.82
C PRO A 15 -2.95 5.39 -2.70
N GLY A 16 -3.34 4.65 -3.75
CA GLY A 16 -4.35 5.11 -4.70
C GLY A 16 -3.81 5.80 -5.94
N ALA A 17 -2.49 5.93 -6.09
CA ALA A 17 -1.92 6.56 -7.26
C ALA A 17 -2.29 5.82 -8.57
N THR A 18 -2.57 6.59 -9.61
CA THR A 18 -2.83 6.07 -10.95
C THR A 18 -1.53 5.76 -11.69
N PRO A 19 -1.53 4.87 -12.69
CA PRO A 19 -0.34 4.61 -13.51
C PRO A 19 0.28 5.86 -14.12
N ARG A 20 -0.55 6.88 -14.42
CA ARG A 20 -0.10 8.16 -14.96
C ARG A 20 0.65 8.98 -13.92
N ALA A 21 0.08 9.12 -12.72
CA ALA A 21 0.75 9.79 -11.60
C ALA A 21 2.09 9.12 -11.24
N ILE A 22 2.14 7.77 -11.26
CA ILE A 22 3.37 7.01 -11.02
C ILE A 22 4.42 7.28 -12.10
N ALA A 23 4.01 7.32 -13.37
CA ALA A 23 4.89 7.61 -14.50
C ALA A 23 5.49 9.01 -14.40
N ASP A 24 4.64 10.01 -14.13
CA ASP A 24 5.03 11.41 -14.01
C ASP A 24 5.97 11.62 -12.81
N ALA A 25 5.66 11.01 -11.66
CA ALA A 25 6.46 11.17 -10.44
C ALA A 25 7.80 10.44 -10.49
N LEU A 26 7.88 9.28 -11.14
CA LEU A 26 9.11 8.49 -11.21
C LEU A 26 9.95 8.79 -12.46
N GLY A 27 9.41 9.56 -13.41
CA GLY A 27 10.06 9.90 -14.69
C GLY A 27 10.21 8.68 -15.60
N ILE A 28 9.25 7.76 -15.58
CA ILE A 28 9.30 6.49 -16.32
C ILE A 28 8.14 6.45 -17.32
N SER A 29 8.31 5.77 -18.45
CA SER A 29 7.24 5.65 -19.44
C SER A 29 6.01 4.93 -18.88
N LEU A 30 4.82 5.38 -19.28
CA LEU A 30 3.54 4.78 -18.89
C LEU A 30 3.48 3.28 -19.25
N ALA A 31 4.09 2.87 -20.37
CA ALA A 31 4.16 1.47 -20.78
C ALA A 31 4.98 0.63 -19.80
N GLN A 32 6.16 1.10 -19.38
CA GLN A 32 6.97 0.42 -18.37
C GLN A 32 6.27 0.33 -17.02
N VAL A 33 5.59 1.40 -16.60
CA VAL A 33 4.78 1.38 -15.37
C VAL A 33 3.67 0.34 -15.44
N ARG A 34 2.95 0.24 -16.56
CA ARG A 34 1.91 -0.79 -16.75
C ARG A 34 2.46 -2.21 -16.67
N VAL A 35 3.60 -2.48 -17.32
CA VAL A 35 4.26 -3.79 -17.28
C VAL A 35 4.69 -4.13 -15.85
N ALA A 36 5.32 -3.18 -15.15
CA ALA A 36 5.76 -3.37 -13.77
C ALA A 36 4.59 -3.56 -12.80
N LEU A 37 3.51 -2.78 -12.94
CA LEU A 37 2.31 -2.93 -12.12
C LEU A 37 1.61 -4.27 -12.35
N ASN A 38 1.54 -4.76 -13.61
CA ASN A 38 1.02 -6.09 -13.89
C ASN A 38 1.87 -7.16 -13.19
N ARG A 39 3.20 -7.13 -13.36
CA ARG A 39 4.10 -8.09 -12.69
C ARG A 39 3.96 -8.05 -11.17
N LEU A 40 3.92 -6.86 -10.59
CA LEU A 40 3.77 -6.69 -9.15
C LEU A 40 2.39 -7.13 -8.64
N ARG A 41 1.33 -6.95 -9.45
CA ARG A 41 -0.01 -7.44 -9.14
C ARG A 41 -0.07 -8.96 -9.22
N ASP A 42 0.50 -9.55 -10.27
CA ASP A 42 0.53 -10.99 -10.49
C ASP A 42 1.35 -11.69 -9.39
N SER A 43 2.34 -11.00 -8.82
CA SER A 43 3.10 -11.45 -7.65
C SER A 43 2.50 -11.04 -6.30
N GLY A 44 1.32 -10.41 -6.27
CA GLY A 44 0.57 -10.10 -5.05
C GLY A 44 1.01 -8.86 -4.26
N TYR A 45 2.02 -8.12 -4.74
CA TYR A 45 2.55 -6.92 -4.09
C TYR A 45 1.75 -5.64 -4.34
N VAL A 46 0.82 -5.63 -5.30
CA VAL A 46 -0.07 -4.49 -5.56
C VAL A 46 -1.47 -4.97 -5.84
N THR A 47 -2.45 -4.16 -5.44
CA THR A 47 -3.85 -4.38 -5.79
C THR A 47 -4.42 -3.12 -6.43
N ARG A 48 -5.33 -3.33 -7.39
CA ARG A 48 -6.05 -2.26 -8.07
C ARG A 48 -7.31 -1.90 -7.29
N ILE A 49 -7.59 -0.61 -7.17
CA ILE A 49 -8.73 -0.05 -6.45
C ILE A 49 -9.82 0.32 -7.46
N PRO A 50 -11.12 0.23 -7.09
CA PRO A 50 -12.19 0.85 -7.87
C PRO A 50 -11.87 2.33 -8.14
N GLY A 51 -11.88 2.74 -9.41
CA GLY A 51 -11.43 4.08 -9.84
C GLY A 51 -10.06 4.12 -10.54
N GLY A 52 -9.33 3.00 -10.61
CA GLY A 52 -8.16 2.86 -11.47
C GLY A 52 -6.80 3.17 -10.82
N GLY A 53 -6.78 3.42 -9.51
CA GLY A 53 -5.57 3.53 -8.70
C GLY A 53 -5.01 2.18 -8.23
N TYR A 54 -3.81 2.21 -7.65
CA TYR A 54 -3.12 1.05 -7.09
C TYR A 54 -2.63 1.32 -5.66
N TYR A 55 -2.49 0.28 -4.84
CA TYR A 55 -1.82 0.38 -3.53
C TYR A 55 -0.86 -0.80 -3.32
N ALA A 56 0.26 -0.55 -2.65
CA ALA A 56 1.25 -1.58 -2.34
C ALA A 56 0.81 -2.42 -1.14
N ARG A 57 0.97 -3.75 -1.24
CA ARG A 57 0.86 -4.69 -0.13
C ARG A 57 2.23 -4.98 0.48
N ALA A 58 2.26 -5.10 1.80
CA ALA A 58 3.47 -5.43 2.55
C ALA A 58 3.84 -6.92 2.46
N SER A 59 2.87 -7.81 2.20
CA SER A 59 3.12 -9.24 1.98
C SER A 59 2.37 -9.76 0.74
N PRO A 60 3.06 -10.45 -0.17
CA PRO A 60 2.42 -11.20 -1.24
C PRO A 60 1.79 -12.45 -0.63
N GLY A 61 0.53 -12.39 -0.18
CA GLY A 61 -0.15 -13.63 0.21
C GLY A 61 -1.36 -13.59 1.14
N SER A 62 -1.85 -12.46 1.65
CA SER A 62 -2.93 -12.51 2.67
C SER A 62 -4.33 -12.15 2.19
N ASP A 63 -4.56 -11.88 0.91
CA ASP A 63 -5.93 -11.72 0.39
C ASP A 63 -5.97 -12.01 -1.11
N ALA A 64 -6.13 -13.28 -1.44
CA ALA A 64 -6.50 -13.74 -2.77
C ALA A 64 -7.76 -14.60 -2.63
N ALA A 65 -8.91 -14.03 -2.95
CA ALA A 65 -10.08 -14.74 -3.46
C ALA A 65 -10.94 -13.73 -4.25
N PRO A 66 -11.61 -14.13 -5.35
CA PRO A 66 -12.07 -15.50 -5.69
C PRO A 66 -11.30 -16.12 -6.88
N GLU A 67 -10.84 -17.37 -6.82
CA GLU A 67 -11.53 -18.68 -6.95
C GLU A 67 -11.46 -19.25 -8.38
N VAL A 68 -10.51 -20.17 -8.64
CA VAL A 68 -10.67 -21.34 -9.54
C VAL A 68 -9.78 -22.51 -9.05
N GLU A 69 -10.42 -23.48 -8.38
CA GLU A 69 -10.20 -24.94 -8.46
C GLU A 69 -9.03 -25.68 -7.72
N ARG A 70 -9.46 -26.50 -6.72
CA ARG A 70 -8.93 -27.78 -6.13
C ARG A 70 -7.84 -27.82 -5.01
N ALA A 71 -8.34 -27.97 -3.76
CA ALA A 71 -7.94 -28.75 -2.53
C ALA A 71 -6.51 -29.37 -2.30
N PRO A 72 -6.10 -29.75 -1.06
CA PRO A 72 -6.72 -29.64 0.28
C PRO A 72 -5.84 -28.84 1.31
N PRO A 73 -6.29 -28.67 2.59
CA PRO A 73 -5.76 -27.65 3.51
C PRO A 73 -4.64 -28.18 4.42
N THR A 74 -3.67 -27.32 4.72
CA THR A 74 -2.70 -27.51 5.81
C THR A 74 -2.82 -26.33 6.78
N PRO A 75 -2.89 -26.56 8.10
CA PRO A 75 -3.29 -25.55 9.07
C PRO A 75 -2.19 -24.52 9.39
N ALA A 76 -2.64 -23.38 9.92
CA ALA A 76 -1.94 -22.14 10.29
C ALA A 76 -0.68 -22.30 11.19
N PRO A 77 0.01 -21.18 11.53
CA PRO A 77 -0.37 -20.49 12.76
C PRO A 77 -0.30 -18.95 12.68
N GLY A 78 -0.98 -18.32 13.63
CA GLY A 78 -1.36 -16.92 13.61
C GLY A 78 -0.24 -15.90 13.87
N GLY A 79 -0.51 -14.68 13.42
CA GLY A 79 0.31 -13.49 13.74
C GLY A 79 -0.39 -12.15 13.51
N ALA A 80 -1.70 -12.14 13.21
CA ALA A 80 -2.38 -10.96 12.66
C ALA A 80 -3.35 -10.16 13.57
N PRO A 81 -3.40 -10.28 14.91
CA PRO A 81 -4.20 -9.34 15.72
C PRO A 81 -3.39 -8.24 16.42
N ASP A 82 -2.12 -8.48 16.76
CA ASP A 82 -1.37 -7.57 17.64
C ASP A 82 -0.75 -6.38 16.90
N THR A 83 -0.20 -6.61 15.71
CA THR A 83 0.41 -5.55 14.88
C THR A 83 -0.60 -4.53 14.37
N LEU A 84 -1.85 -4.93 14.12
CA LEU A 84 -2.93 -4.03 13.74
C LEU A 84 -3.35 -3.13 14.91
N LYS A 85 -3.44 -3.66 16.13
CA LYS A 85 -3.74 -2.87 17.33
C LYS A 85 -2.62 -1.88 17.66
N GLU A 86 -1.38 -2.27 17.44
CA GLU A 86 -0.21 -1.41 17.64
C GLU A 86 -0.22 -0.22 16.68
N LEU A 87 -0.49 -0.47 15.39
CA LEU A 87 -0.63 0.57 14.36
C LEU A 87 -1.84 1.49 14.62
N GLU A 88 -2.96 0.96 15.11
CA GLU A 88 -4.11 1.78 15.52
C GLU A 88 -3.76 2.71 16.69
N GLY A 89 -2.96 2.21 17.64
CA GLY A 89 -2.43 3.01 18.75
C GLY A 89 -1.56 4.15 18.26
N GLU A 90 -0.60 3.87 17.39
CA GLU A 90 0.31 4.87 16.82
C GLU A 90 -0.42 5.94 16.01
N ILE A 91 -1.41 5.54 15.19
CA ILE A 91 -2.24 6.48 14.42
C ILE A 91 -3.00 7.42 15.35
N ARG A 92 -3.51 6.91 16.47
CA ARG A 92 -4.23 7.72 17.46
C ARG A 92 -3.33 8.74 18.14
N GLU A 93 -2.11 8.33 18.49
CA GLU A 93 -1.14 9.20 19.13
C GLU A 93 -0.63 10.30 18.18
N LEU A 94 -0.36 9.95 16.93
CA LEU A 94 0.02 10.93 15.90
C LEU A 94 -1.06 11.98 15.66
N ARG A 95 -2.33 11.59 15.66
CA ARG A 95 -3.46 12.53 15.55
C ARG A 95 -3.52 13.50 16.72
N GLN A 96 -3.32 13.03 17.95
CA GLN A 96 -3.31 13.90 19.13
C GLN A 96 -2.13 14.89 19.09
N ARG A 97 -0.95 14.45 18.64
CA ARG A 97 0.23 15.31 18.49
C ARG A 97 0.01 16.38 17.42
N LEU A 98 -0.61 16.03 16.30
CA LEU A 98 -0.98 17.00 15.26
C LEU A 98 -1.95 18.05 15.79
N GLU A 99 -3.00 17.64 16.49
CA GLU A 99 -3.99 18.56 17.07
C GLU A 99 -3.36 19.51 18.11
N LYS A 100 -2.39 19.01 18.89
CA LYS A 100 -1.62 19.84 19.82
C LYS A 100 -0.73 20.85 19.10
N LEU A 101 -0.01 20.42 18.06
CA LEU A 101 0.82 21.30 17.24
C LEU A 101 -0.02 22.38 16.54
N GLU A 102 -1.19 22.02 16.02
CA GLU A 102 -2.10 22.96 15.38
C GLU A 102 -2.59 24.04 16.35
N LYS A 103 -2.83 23.69 17.62
CA LYS A 103 -3.17 24.67 18.67
C LYS A 103 -1.98 25.57 19.00
N GLU A 104 -0.79 25.01 19.22
CA GLU A 104 0.41 25.81 19.51
C GLU A 104 0.75 26.78 18.37
N VAL A 105 0.60 26.35 17.11
CA VAL A 105 0.78 27.24 15.95
C VAL A 105 -0.30 28.33 15.86
N ARG A 106 -1.51 28.07 16.33
CA ARG A 106 -2.58 29.08 16.42
C ARG A 106 -2.35 30.08 17.54
N GLU A 107 -1.79 29.67 18.67
CA GLU A 107 -1.50 30.57 19.80
C GLU A 107 -0.25 31.44 19.56
N LEU A 108 0.61 31.03 18.63
CA LEU A 108 1.79 31.79 18.20
C LEU A 108 1.53 32.77 17.03
N ARG A 109 0.30 32.85 16.54
CA ARG A 109 -0.15 33.80 15.49
C ARG A 109 -1.04 34.87 16.10
#